data_AF-A0A0G1LDZ1-F1
#
_entry.id   AF-A0A0G1LDZ1-F1
#
_cell.length_a   1.000
_cell.length_b   1.000
_cell.length_c   1.000
_cell.angle_alpha   90.00
_cell.angle_beta   90.00
_cell.angle_gamma   90.00
#
_symmetry.space_group_name_H-M   'P 1'
#
loop_
_entity.id
_entity.type
_entity.pdbx_description
1 polymer ?
#
loop_
_entity_poly.entity_id
_entity_poly.type
_entity_poly.pdbx_seq_one_letter_code
_entity_poly.pdbx_strand_id
1 'polypeptide(L)'
;MSLSEIQQANTILNRASNVLLTVPVKSSLDAIASMIALFLTLQQSSQEPDNRIIDQVSVTHVPTSLQFLAGSSQVKTEPTQQPELVIDMVGPHIIKNIQQQELNGGTRLHITFPADTAISKDQLETTVRLLPYDAIIVIGASDLEELGPTFTKHADFFYNTPLINIDHRASNEQFGTVNLVDITTGSCAEVVFDFISARSPQLLNQDVATALYTGIVSGTDSFQKPSTTPRSFQVAANLFELHAKRELVIQYLVKTKPLKLIKLAGSIYAHLRFEEQVQLYWTILEKNDFTESGASSADVAAVMQELSNNIAGFNAAFLLYEDPASPSLAPSTTADHTYQAYLLLGHGLRPRRREIQEMLSATKENGALVFKVVAPSIEAAEQKAHEKIKQILP
;
A
#
# COMPACT_ATOMS: atom_id res chain seq x y z
N MET A 1 -25.71 -5.80 -25.20
CA MET A 1 -24.34 -6.15 -24.77
C MET A 1 -24.13 -5.55 -23.40
N SER A 2 -23.52 -6.28 -22.46
CA SER A 2 -23.13 -5.71 -21.17
C SER A 2 -22.09 -4.60 -21.38
N LEU A 3 -22.13 -3.55 -20.55
CA LEU A 3 -21.09 -2.52 -20.54
C LEU A 3 -19.76 -3.14 -20.11
N SER A 4 -18.65 -2.69 -20.70
CA SER A 4 -17.31 -3.02 -20.19
C SER A 4 -17.12 -2.50 -18.75
N GLU A 5 -16.19 -3.08 -18.00
CA GLU A 5 -15.91 -2.67 -16.61
C GLU A 5 -15.56 -1.18 -16.52
N ILE A 6 -14.74 -0.67 -17.44
CA ILE A 6 -14.42 0.77 -17.53
C ILE A 6 -15.68 1.61 -17.74
N GLN A 7 -16.61 1.19 -18.59
CA GLN A 7 -17.88 1.90 -18.81
C GLN A 7 -18.79 1.85 -17.56
N GLN A 8 -18.78 0.74 -16.82
CA GLN A 8 -19.52 0.62 -15.56
C GLN A 8 -18.92 1.54 -14.49
N ALA A 9 -17.60 1.53 -14.33
CA ALA A 9 -16.88 2.44 -13.43
C ALA A 9 -17.15 3.91 -13.78
N ASN A 10 -17.15 4.25 -15.08
CA ASN A 10 -17.50 5.59 -15.54
C ASN A 10 -18.94 5.98 -15.20
N THR A 11 -19.88 5.02 -15.25
CA THR A 11 -21.28 5.26 -14.88
C THR A 11 -21.41 5.59 -13.39
N ILE A 12 -20.66 4.89 -12.52
CA ILE A 12 -20.60 5.20 -11.09
C ILE A 12 -20.05 6.62 -10.88
N LEU A 13 -18.88 6.94 -11.44
CA LEU A 13 -18.22 8.23 -11.22
C LEU A 13 -18.92 9.44 -11.86
N ASN A 14 -19.74 9.22 -12.90
CA ASN A 14 -20.54 10.29 -13.50
C ASN A 14 -21.76 10.65 -12.64
N ARG A 15 -22.22 9.73 -11.77
CA ARG A 15 -23.34 9.95 -10.86
C ARG A 15 -22.89 10.40 -9.47
N ALA A 16 -21.71 9.96 -9.06
CA ALA A 16 -21.12 10.30 -7.78
C ALA A 16 -20.81 11.80 -7.71
N SER A 17 -21.10 12.46 -6.60
CA SER A 17 -20.65 13.81 -6.29
C SER A 17 -19.42 13.77 -5.38
N ASN A 18 -19.39 12.86 -4.41
CA ASN A 18 -18.37 12.79 -3.38
C ASN A 18 -17.66 11.43 -3.43
N VAL A 19 -16.36 11.44 -3.69
CA VAL A 19 -15.61 10.20 -3.95
C VAL A 19 -14.53 10.00 -2.88
N LEU A 20 -14.52 8.80 -2.28
CA LEU A 20 -13.43 8.36 -1.41
C LEU A 20 -12.48 7.46 -2.20
N LEU A 21 -11.22 7.89 -2.36
CA LEU A 21 -10.13 7.03 -2.80
C LEU A 21 -9.37 6.51 -1.59
N THR A 22 -9.04 5.23 -1.56
CA THR A 22 -8.29 4.64 -0.45
C THR A 22 -7.41 3.47 -0.87
N VAL A 23 -6.40 3.17 -0.04
CA VAL A 23 -5.39 2.12 -0.24
C VAL A 23 -5.24 1.31 1.05
N PRO A 24 -4.67 0.08 1.00
CA PRO A 24 -4.39 -0.72 2.18
C PRO A 24 -3.53 -0.02 3.25
N VAL A 25 -3.64 -0.52 4.48
CA VAL A 25 -2.75 -0.11 5.59
C VAL A 25 -1.29 -0.36 5.24
N LYS A 26 -0.99 -1.53 4.65
CA LYS A 26 0.34 -1.89 4.13
C LYS A 26 0.40 -1.67 2.62
N SER A 27 0.18 -0.43 2.20
CA SER A 27 0.14 -0.07 0.79
C SER A 27 1.52 -0.06 0.15
N SER A 28 1.56 -0.46 -1.13
CA SER A 28 2.74 -0.27 -1.97
C SER A 28 2.86 1.20 -2.39
N LEU A 29 4.08 1.65 -2.74
CA LEU A 29 4.24 2.99 -3.29
C LEU A 29 3.49 3.15 -4.62
N ASP A 30 3.34 2.05 -5.37
CA ASP A 30 2.51 1.98 -6.57
C ASP A 30 1.04 2.31 -6.30
N ALA A 31 0.42 1.67 -5.30
CA ALA A 31 -0.97 1.94 -4.95
C ALA A 31 -1.19 3.41 -4.53
N ILE A 32 -0.29 3.96 -3.70
CA ILE A 32 -0.37 5.36 -3.25
C ILE A 32 -0.19 6.33 -4.44
N ALA A 33 0.81 6.09 -5.29
CA ALA A 33 1.05 6.94 -6.46
C ALA A 33 -0.11 6.88 -7.46
N SER A 34 -0.70 5.70 -7.65
CA SER A 34 -1.90 5.47 -8.47
C SER A 34 -3.12 6.19 -7.90
N MET A 35 -3.31 6.17 -6.58
CA MET A 35 -4.35 6.94 -5.89
C MET A 35 -4.17 8.44 -6.10
N ILE A 36 -2.95 8.96 -5.95
CA ILE A 36 -2.64 10.38 -6.17
C ILE A 36 -2.93 10.78 -7.62
N ALA A 37 -2.54 9.96 -8.60
CA ALA A 37 -2.81 10.23 -10.02
C ALA A 37 -4.33 10.33 -10.30
N LEU A 38 -5.11 9.40 -9.74
CA LEU A 38 -6.55 9.40 -9.92
C LEU A 38 -7.23 10.54 -9.17
N PHE A 39 -6.75 10.88 -7.96
CA PHE A 39 -7.20 12.05 -7.21
C PHE A 39 -7.03 13.35 -8.02
N LEU A 40 -5.82 13.58 -8.55
CA LEU A 40 -5.53 14.76 -9.39
C LEU A 40 -6.46 14.83 -10.61
N THR A 41 -6.69 13.69 -11.25
CA THR A 41 -7.58 13.59 -12.42
C THR A 41 -9.03 13.94 -12.04
N LEU A 42 -9.54 13.35 -10.96
CA LEU A 42 -10.93 13.57 -10.53
C LEU A 42 -11.15 15.00 -10.06
N GLN A 43 -10.18 15.59 -9.37
CA GLN A 43 -10.20 16.97 -8.94
C GLN A 43 -10.33 17.94 -10.12
N GLN A 44 -9.57 17.71 -11.19
CA GLN A 44 -9.61 18.54 -12.40
C GLN A 44 -10.84 18.31 -13.28
N SER A 45 -11.46 17.14 -13.20
CA SER A 45 -12.65 16.80 -13.99
C SER A 45 -13.95 17.44 -13.50
N SER A 46 -13.93 18.11 -12.34
CA SER A 46 -15.15 18.62 -11.71
C SER A 46 -15.58 19.95 -12.32
N GLN A 47 -16.78 19.97 -12.91
CA GLN A 47 -17.40 21.17 -13.49
C GLN A 47 -17.84 22.19 -12.40
N GLU A 48 -18.03 21.73 -11.16
CA GLU A 48 -18.28 22.55 -9.97
C GLU A 48 -17.31 22.14 -8.84
N PRO A 49 -16.07 22.68 -8.82
CA PRO A 49 -15.03 22.24 -7.88
C PRO A 49 -15.34 22.56 -6.41
N ASP A 50 -16.20 23.54 -6.14
CA ASP A 50 -16.49 24.00 -4.77
C ASP A 50 -17.49 23.11 -4.01
N ASN A 51 -18.17 22.17 -4.68
CA ASN A 51 -19.28 21.41 -4.08
C ASN A 51 -19.08 19.87 -4.11
N ARG A 52 -17.92 19.38 -4.57
CA ARG A 52 -17.57 17.95 -4.54
C ARG A 52 -16.46 17.68 -3.54
N ILE A 53 -16.66 16.69 -2.67
CA ILE A 53 -15.65 16.20 -1.75
C ILE A 53 -14.95 15.00 -2.41
N ILE A 54 -13.71 15.18 -2.82
CA ILE A 54 -12.86 14.09 -3.31
C ILE A 54 -11.73 13.94 -2.30
N ASP A 55 -11.71 12.81 -1.59
CA ASP A 55 -10.67 12.51 -0.62
C ASP A 55 -9.81 11.35 -1.07
N GLN A 56 -8.53 11.43 -0.76
CA GLN A 56 -7.59 10.32 -0.87
C GLN A 56 -7.06 10.00 0.52
N VAL A 57 -7.24 8.75 0.95
CA VAL A 57 -6.99 8.31 2.31
C VAL A 57 -6.01 7.15 2.33
N SER A 58 -4.90 7.34 3.04
CA SER A 58 -3.97 6.28 3.44
C SER A 58 -3.87 6.28 4.95
N VAL A 59 -4.18 5.17 5.60
CA VAL A 59 -4.10 5.04 7.08
C VAL A 59 -2.68 5.34 7.59
N THR A 60 -1.68 5.14 6.74
CA THR A 60 -0.29 5.51 7.00
C THR A 60 0.07 6.80 6.27
N HIS A 61 0.94 7.60 6.90
CA HIS A 61 1.46 8.81 6.28
C HIS A 61 2.15 8.51 4.96
N VAL A 62 2.02 9.43 3.99
CA VAL A 62 2.69 9.30 2.70
C VAL A 62 4.20 9.17 2.90
N PRO A 63 4.82 8.08 2.40
CA PRO A 63 6.26 7.88 2.51
C PRO A 63 7.04 9.06 1.92
N THR A 64 8.17 9.40 2.53
CA THR A 64 9.01 10.55 2.09
C THR A 64 9.41 10.45 0.61
N SER A 65 9.59 9.24 0.10
CA SER A 65 9.88 8.97 -1.32
C SER A 65 8.76 9.37 -2.28
N LEU A 66 7.53 9.64 -1.81
CA LEU A 66 6.39 10.07 -2.62
C LEU A 66 5.96 11.53 -2.36
N GLN A 67 6.56 12.21 -1.38
CA GLN A 67 6.19 13.58 -1.01
C GLN A 67 6.51 14.64 -2.07
N PHE A 68 7.28 14.27 -3.10
CA PHE A 68 7.57 15.14 -4.24
C PHE A 68 6.41 15.19 -5.27
N LEU A 69 5.43 14.28 -5.17
CA LEU A 69 4.29 14.23 -6.07
C LEU A 69 3.32 15.37 -5.79
N ALA A 70 2.83 16.02 -6.85
CA ALA A 70 1.69 16.91 -6.71
C ALA A 70 0.50 16.14 -6.11
N GLY A 71 -0.22 16.75 -5.18
CA GLY A 71 -1.33 16.08 -4.50
C GLY A 71 -0.94 15.26 -3.27
N SER A 72 0.34 14.95 -3.02
CA SER A 72 0.73 14.10 -1.89
C SER A 72 0.40 14.73 -0.52
N SER A 73 0.43 16.06 -0.42
CA SER A 73 0.08 16.81 0.80
C SER A 73 -1.41 16.76 1.16
N GLN A 74 -2.26 16.40 0.19
CA GLN A 74 -3.72 16.31 0.36
C GLN A 74 -4.15 14.90 0.79
N VAL A 75 -3.24 13.94 0.88
CA VAL A 75 -3.54 12.61 1.39
C VAL A 75 -3.83 12.72 2.88
N LYS A 76 -5.05 12.33 3.27
CA LYS A 76 -5.51 12.30 4.66
C LYS A 76 -5.22 10.95 5.28
N THR A 77 -5.07 10.91 6.60
CA THR A 77 -4.94 9.65 7.36
C THR A 77 -6.28 9.02 7.72
N GLU A 78 -7.34 9.82 7.72
CA GLU A 78 -8.71 9.37 7.95
C GLU A 78 -9.66 10.06 6.96
N PRO A 79 -10.79 9.43 6.59
CA PRO A 79 -11.81 10.07 5.76
C PRO A 79 -12.44 11.27 6.47
N THR A 80 -12.85 12.28 5.71
CA THR A 80 -13.69 13.35 6.24
C THR A 80 -15.00 12.77 6.73
N GLN A 81 -15.31 13.05 8.00
CA GLN A 81 -16.60 12.74 8.59
C GLN A 81 -17.51 13.96 8.49
N GLN A 82 -18.70 13.75 7.96
CA GLN A 82 -19.75 14.75 7.87
C GLN A 82 -21.08 14.05 8.11
N PRO A 83 -21.52 13.96 9.39
CA PRO A 83 -22.77 13.30 9.73
C PRO A 83 -23.95 13.94 8.99
N GLU A 84 -24.76 13.12 8.34
CA GLU A 84 -25.94 13.50 7.58
C GLU A 84 -27.14 12.66 8.03
N LEU A 85 -28.29 13.31 8.22
CA LEU A 85 -29.58 12.64 8.40
C LEU A 85 -30.32 12.66 7.07
N VAL A 86 -30.45 11.51 6.44
CA VAL A 86 -31.22 11.28 5.22
C VAL A 86 -32.63 10.85 5.61
N ILE A 87 -33.64 11.45 4.98
CA ILE A 87 -35.05 11.09 5.15
C ILE A 87 -35.59 10.67 3.79
N ASP A 88 -35.74 9.37 3.59
CA ASP A 88 -36.34 8.79 2.40
C ASP A 88 -37.87 8.78 2.54
N MET A 89 -38.57 9.21 1.49
CA MET A 89 -40.03 9.34 1.49
C MET A 89 -40.62 8.56 0.31
N VAL A 90 -41.51 7.61 0.60
CA VAL A 90 -42.12 6.75 -0.43
C VAL A 90 -43.29 7.44 -1.12
N GLY A 91 -43.08 7.91 -2.36
CA GLY A 91 -44.11 8.52 -3.21
C GLY A 91 -43.70 9.90 -3.74
N PRO A 92 -44.54 10.56 -4.58
CA PRO A 92 -44.24 11.88 -5.14
C PRO A 92 -44.50 13.00 -4.13
N HIS A 93 -43.82 12.96 -2.98
CA HIS A 93 -43.97 13.98 -1.95
C HIS A 93 -43.12 15.20 -2.27
N ILE A 94 -43.77 16.37 -2.41
CA ILE A 94 -43.08 17.66 -2.56
C ILE A 94 -43.09 18.33 -1.18
N ILE A 95 -41.90 18.69 -0.69
CA ILE A 95 -41.78 19.46 0.55
C ILE A 95 -42.13 20.91 0.26
N LYS A 96 -43.09 21.46 1.02
CA LYS A 96 -43.48 22.88 0.91
C LYS A 96 -42.50 23.79 1.65
N ASN A 97 -42.04 23.37 2.83
CA ASN A 97 -41.15 24.17 3.67
C ASN A 97 -40.38 23.30 4.67
N ILE A 98 -39.14 23.69 5.00
CA ILE A 98 -38.33 23.09 6.06
C ILE A 98 -37.92 24.22 7.02
N GLN A 99 -38.27 24.10 8.30
CA GLN A 99 -37.91 25.05 9.34
C GLN A 99 -37.17 24.38 10.48
N GLN A 100 -36.07 24.98 10.91
CA GLN A 100 -35.32 24.56 12.08
C GLN A 100 -35.75 25.40 13.29
N GLN A 101 -36.01 24.74 14.41
CA GLN A 101 -36.24 25.38 15.70
C GLN A 101 -35.26 24.82 16.73
N GLU A 102 -34.50 25.70 17.37
CA GLU A 102 -33.61 25.34 18.47
C GLU A 102 -34.44 25.07 19.75
N LEU A 103 -34.10 24.00 20.45
CA LEU A 103 -34.72 23.58 21.72
C LEU A 103 -33.65 23.50 22.81
N ASN A 104 -34.07 23.52 24.07
CA ASN A 104 -33.16 23.26 25.20
C ASN A 104 -32.64 21.82 25.13
N GLY A 105 -31.44 21.63 24.57
CA GLY A 105 -30.79 20.34 24.41
C GLY A 105 -31.01 19.65 23.07
N GLY A 106 -31.49 20.35 22.04
CA GLY A 106 -31.62 19.74 20.71
C GLY A 106 -32.15 20.69 19.63
N THR A 107 -32.40 20.11 18.46
CA THR A 107 -33.00 20.83 17.32
C THR A 107 -34.24 20.07 16.86
N ARG A 108 -35.32 20.80 16.57
CA ARG A 108 -36.52 20.27 15.92
C ARG A 108 -36.56 20.74 14.48
N LEU A 109 -36.75 19.80 13.56
CA LEU A 109 -37.00 20.07 12.14
C LEU A 109 -38.51 19.95 11.86
N HIS A 110 -39.11 21.04 11.39
CA HIS A 110 -40.48 21.09 10.92
C HIS A 110 -40.49 20.99 9.39
N ILE A 111 -40.89 19.83 8.87
CA ILE A 111 -41.08 19.61 7.44
C ILE A 111 -42.59 19.74 7.15
N THR A 112 -42.96 20.73 6.35
CA THR A 112 -44.34 21.00 5.98
C THR A 112 -44.61 20.52 4.56
N PHE A 113 -45.74 19.85 4.36
CA PHE A 113 -46.21 19.39 3.05
C PHE A 113 -47.39 20.25 2.54
N PRO A 114 -47.72 20.22 1.23
CA PRO A 114 -48.95 20.80 0.69
C PRO A 114 -50.20 20.21 1.35
N ALA A 115 -51.29 20.99 1.42
CA ALA A 115 -52.52 20.65 2.17
C ALA A 115 -53.16 19.31 1.78
N ASP A 116 -53.02 18.91 0.51
CA ASP A 116 -53.61 17.67 -0.02
C ASP A 116 -52.66 16.46 0.08
N THR A 117 -51.52 16.60 0.76
CA THR A 117 -50.54 15.51 0.91
C THR A 117 -50.87 14.67 2.12
N ALA A 118 -51.32 13.44 1.91
CA ALA A 118 -51.39 12.43 2.96
C ALA A 118 -49.98 11.83 3.16
N ILE A 119 -49.46 11.90 4.38
CA ILE A 119 -48.19 11.27 4.76
C ILE A 119 -48.37 10.47 6.05
N SER A 120 -47.87 9.23 6.08
CA SER A 120 -47.84 8.38 7.26
C SER A 120 -46.41 8.07 7.68
N LYS A 121 -46.25 7.61 8.93
CA LYS A 121 -44.93 7.22 9.46
C LYS A 121 -44.29 6.10 8.65
N ASP A 122 -45.09 5.18 8.13
CA ASP A 122 -44.62 4.01 7.37
C ASP A 122 -44.06 4.37 5.99
N GLN A 123 -44.25 5.63 5.54
CA GLN A 123 -43.70 6.16 4.30
C GLN A 123 -42.38 6.91 4.51
N LEU A 124 -41.91 7.01 5.76
CA LEU A 124 -40.70 7.74 6.14
C LEU A 124 -39.64 6.77 6.67
N GLU A 125 -38.49 6.73 6.00
CA GLU A 125 -37.31 6.02 6.48
C GLU A 125 -36.21 7.03 6.79
N THR A 126 -35.57 6.91 7.95
CA THR A 126 -34.50 7.82 8.36
C THR A 126 -33.19 7.06 8.48
N THR A 127 -32.18 7.51 7.75
CA THR A 127 -30.84 6.94 7.78
C THR A 127 -29.84 8.00 8.23
N VAL A 128 -28.92 7.63 9.13
CA VAL A 128 -27.78 8.49 9.48
C VAL A 128 -26.55 8.00 8.74
N ARG A 129 -25.94 8.86 7.91
CA ARG A 129 -24.68 8.61 7.24
C ARG A 129 -23.58 9.37 7.93
N LEU A 130 -22.44 8.73 8.19
CA LEU A 130 -21.28 9.39 8.82
C LEU A 130 -20.30 9.95 7.79
N LEU A 131 -20.18 9.26 6.65
CA LEU A 131 -19.27 9.61 5.57
C LEU A 131 -20.09 10.19 4.41
N PRO A 132 -19.68 11.34 3.83
CA PRO A 132 -20.48 12.05 2.82
C PRO A 132 -20.31 11.50 1.41
N TYR A 133 -19.57 10.41 1.22
CA TYR A 133 -19.22 9.88 -0.09
C TYR A 133 -20.34 9.02 -0.68
N ASP A 134 -20.51 9.08 -1.99
CA ASP A 134 -21.47 8.29 -2.75
C ASP A 134 -20.78 7.33 -3.76
N ALA A 135 -19.45 7.35 -3.84
CA ALA A 135 -18.65 6.31 -4.47
C ALA A 135 -17.31 6.08 -3.74
N ILE A 136 -16.80 4.86 -3.82
CA ILE A 136 -15.51 4.44 -3.27
C ILE A 136 -14.61 3.93 -4.40
N ILE A 137 -13.33 4.28 -4.37
CA ILE A 137 -12.30 3.68 -5.20
C ILE A 137 -11.23 3.09 -4.29
N VAL A 138 -11.06 1.77 -4.32
CA VAL A 138 -10.01 1.06 -3.58
C VAL A 138 -8.91 0.66 -4.55
N ILE A 139 -7.66 1.00 -4.24
CA ILE A 139 -6.52 0.74 -5.12
C ILE A 139 -5.49 -0.13 -4.40
N GLY A 140 -5.14 -1.25 -5.02
CA GLY A 140 -4.09 -2.15 -4.58
C GLY A 140 -4.41 -2.94 -3.30
N ALA A 141 -5.70 -3.20 -3.02
CA ALA A 141 -6.18 -4.05 -1.91
C ALA A 141 -6.76 -5.37 -2.45
N SER A 142 -6.47 -6.53 -1.84
CA SER A 142 -6.93 -7.84 -2.34
C SER A 142 -8.32 -8.17 -1.83
N ASP A 143 -8.65 -7.61 -0.68
CA ASP A 143 -9.88 -7.74 0.07
C ASP A 143 -10.09 -6.44 0.87
N LEU A 144 -11.27 -6.29 1.46
CA LEU A 144 -11.60 -5.10 2.27
C LEU A 144 -10.88 -5.08 3.63
N GLU A 145 -10.42 -6.23 4.14
CA GLU A 145 -9.73 -6.30 5.44
C GLU A 145 -8.35 -5.63 5.38
N GLU A 146 -7.68 -5.64 4.23
CA GLU A 146 -6.42 -4.92 4.00
C GLU A 146 -6.52 -3.40 4.25
N LEU A 147 -7.72 -2.81 4.21
CA LEU A 147 -7.98 -1.39 4.52
C LEU A 147 -7.95 -1.08 6.02
N GLY A 148 -8.01 -2.11 6.88
CA GLY A 148 -7.91 -1.99 8.33
C GLY A 148 -8.93 -1.01 8.93
N PRO A 149 -8.52 -0.05 9.78
CA PRO A 149 -9.45 0.86 10.48
C PRO A 149 -10.40 1.64 9.57
N THR A 150 -9.99 1.97 8.34
CA THR A 150 -10.86 2.68 7.38
C THR A 150 -12.07 1.83 7.02
N PHE A 151 -11.91 0.51 6.88
CA PHE A 151 -13.01 -0.40 6.64
C PHE A 151 -13.71 -0.82 7.94
N THR A 152 -12.96 -1.28 8.96
CA THR A 152 -13.55 -1.89 10.16
C THR A 152 -14.39 -0.92 11.00
N LYS A 153 -14.09 0.39 10.97
CA LYS A 153 -14.92 1.42 11.62
C LYS A 153 -16.17 1.80 10.82
N HIS A 154 -16.22 1.45 9.54
CA HIS A 154 -17.21 1.94 8.56
C HIS A 154 -17.73 0.83 7.63
N ALA A 155 -17.82 -0.41 8.11
CA ALA A 155 -18.13 -1.57 7.26
C ALA A 155 -19.45 -1.40 6.49
N ASP A 156 -20.51 -0.95 7.16
CA ASP A 156 -21.82 -0.70 6.53
C ASP A 156 -21.73 0.27 5.35
N PHE A 157 -20.86 1.28 5.44
CA PHE A 157 -20.65 2.24 4.35
C PHE A 157 -20.00 1.55 3.13
N PHE A 158 -19.01 0.69 3.32
CA PHE A 158 -18.35 -0.03 2.22
C PHE A 158 -19.26 -1.05 1.54
N TYR A 159 -20.19 -1.67 2.27
CA TYR A 159 -21.15 -2.62 1.69
C TYR A 159 -22.34 -1.95 0.97
N ASN A 160 -22.68 -0.70 1.33
CA ASN A 160 -23.84 -0.01 0.79
C ASN A 160 -23.50 1.11 -0.21
N THR A 161 -22.22 1.39 -0.45
CA THR A 161 -21.77 2.44 -1.38
C THR A 161 -21.12 1.80 -2.62
N PRO A 162 -21.46 2.23 -3.85
CA PRO A 162 -20.83 1.74 -5.06
C PRO A 162 -19.29 1.81 -4.99
N LEU A 163 -18.64 0.67 -5.18
CA LEU A 163 -17.20 0.52 -5.01
C LEU A 163 -16.52 0.08 -6.31
N ILE A 164 -15.46 0.80 -6.69
CA ILE A 164 -14.55 0.45 -7.79
C ILE A 164 -13.27 -0.11 -7.17
N ASN A 165 -12.97 -1.37 -7.43
CA ASN A 165 -11.76 -2.05 -6.99
C ASN A 165 -10.73 -2.05 -8.14
N ILE A 166 -9.54 -1.50 -7.91
CA ILE A 166 -8.44 -1.44 -8.87
C ILE A 166 -7.25 -2.22 -8.31
N ASP A 167 -6.82 -3.27 -8.98
CA ASP A 167 -5.65 -4.05 -8.58
C ASP A 167 -5.04 -4.76 -9.80
N HIS A 168 -3.91 -5.43 -9.59
CA HIS A 168 -3.25 -6.28 -10.58
C HIS A 168 -2.83 -7.64 -10.00
N ARG A 169 -3.07 -7.88 -8.71
CA ARG A 169 -2.68 -9.12 -8.04
C ARG A 169 -3.66 -10.26 -8.34
N ALA A 170 -3.12 -11.44 -8.65
CA ALA A 170 -3.90 -12.65 -8.85
C ALA A 170 -4.67 -13.14 -7.60
N SER A 171 -4.30 -12.65 -6.41
CA SER A 171 -4.96 -12.97 -5.15
C SER A 171 -6.17 -12.08 -4.83
N ASN A 172 -6.49 -11.11 -5.69
CA ASN A 172 -7.60 -10.18 -5.46
C ASN A 172 -8.96 -10.91 -5.51
N GLU A 173 -9.83 -10.63 -4.54
CA GLU A 173 -11.14 -11.28 -4.36
C GLU A 173 -12.26 -10.64 -5.19
N GLN A 174 -11.97 -9.59 -5.97
CA GLN A 174 -12.94 -8.88 -6.81
C GLN A 174 -14.16 -8.35 -6.02
N PHE A 175 -13.90 -7.76 -4.85
CA PHE A 175 -14.92 -7.30 -3.89
C PHE A 175 -15.68 -6.02 -4.30
N GLY A 176 -15.33 -5.39 -5.42
CA GLY A 176 -15.99 -4.17 -5.88
C GLY A 176 -17.33 -4.41 -6.56
N THR A 177 -18.18 -3.38 -6.59
CA THR A 177 -19.32 -3.31 -7.53
C THR A 177 -18.83 -3.39 -8.97
N VAL A 178 -17.67 -2.77 -9.24
CA VAL A 178 -16.91 -2.90 -10.49
C VAL A 178 -15.47 -3.22 -10.14
N ASN A 179 -14.89 -4.19 -10.84
CA ASN A 179 -13.52 -4.65 -10.62
C ASN A 179 -12.68 -4.35 -11.86
N LEU A 180 -11.74 -3.42 -11.75
CA LEU A 180 -10.69 -3.13 -12.73
C LEU A 180 -9.44 -3.88 -12.28
N VAL A 181 -9.44 -5.21 -12.44
CA VAL A 181 -8.34 -6.07 -12.00
C VAL A 181 -7.65 -6.70 -13.20
N ASP A 182 -6.44 -6.25 -13.53
CA ASP A 182 -5.67 -6.77 -14.67
C ASP A 182 -4.38 -7.46 -14.21
N ILE A 183 -4.45 -8.79 -14.08
CA ILE A 183 -3.33 -9.64 -13.66
C ILE A 183 -2.18 -9.72 -14.68
N THR A 184 -2.37 -9.16 -15.88
CA THR A 184 -1.35 -9.11 -16.93
C THR A 184 -0.47 -7.85 -16.83
N THR A 185 -0.81 -6.90 -15.94
CA THR A 185 -0.05 -5.66 -15.75
C THR A 185 0.96 -5.77 -14.60
N GLY A 186 2.05 -5.00 -14.71
CA GLY A 186 3.11 -4.99 -13.71
C GLY A 186 2.82 -4.11 -12.50
N SER A 187 1.77 -3.28 -12.54
CA SER A 187 1.47 -2.27 -11.53
C SER A 187 0.00 -1.80 -11.59
N CYS A 188 -0.53 -1.31 -10.46
CA CYS A 188 -1.82 -0.63 -10.41
C CYS A 188 -1.81 0.63 -11.28
N ALA A 189 -0.66 1.30 -11.40
CA ALA A 189 -0.52 2.49 -12.22
C ALA A 189 -0.81 2.26 -13.71
N GLU A 190 -0.50 1.07 -14.25
CA GLU A 190 -0.89 0.71 -15.62
C GLU A 190 -2.42 0.62 -15.77
N VAL A 191 -3.09 0.00 -14.81
CA VAL A 191 -4.56 -0.10 -14.78
C VAL A 191 -5.22 1.27 -14.66
N VAL A 192 -4.69 2.13 -13.77
CA VAL A 192 -5.17 3.50 -13.61
C VAL A 192 -4.90 4.34 -14.86
N PHE A 193 -3.75 4.16 -15.53
CA PHE A 193 -3.46 4.81 -16.80
C PHE A 193 -4.50 4.46 -17.86
N ASP A 194 -4.85 3.18 -18.02
CA ASP A 194 -5.87 2.76 -18.97
C ASP A 194 -7.24 3.37 -18.63
N PHE A 195 -7.60 3.35 -17.35
CA PHE A 195 -8.86 3.90 -16.87
C PHE A 195 -8.97 5.40 -17.18
N ILE A 196 -7.94 6.18 -16.86
CA ILE A 196 -7.91 7.62 -17.14
C ILE A 196 -7.89 7.87 -18.65
N SER A 197 -7.08 7.11 -19.42
CA SER A 197 -6.99 7.25 -20.88
C SER A 197 -8.33 7.02 -21.57
N ALA A 198 -9.13 6.07 -21.08
CA ALA A 198 -10.45 5.79 -21.61
C ALA A 198 -11.52 6.81 -21.18
N ARG A 199 -11.38 7.40 -19.98
CA ARG A 199 -12.37 8.32 -19.40
C ARG A 199 -12.12 9.78 -19.79
N SER A 200 -10.91 10.26 -19.58
CA SER A 200 -10.52 11.67 -19.63
C SER A 200 -9.06 11.81 -20.09
N PRO A 201 -8.70 11.39 -21.32
CA PRO A 201 -7.32 11.42 -21.79
C PRO A 201 -6.69 12.82 -21.75
N GLN A 202 -7.49 13.88 -21.91
CA GLN A 202 -7.05 15.27 -21.81
C GLN A 202 -6.59 15.69 -20.40
N LEU A 203 -6.93 14.92 -19.36
CA LEU A 203 -6.53 15.19 -17.97
C LEU A 203 -5.22 14.49 -17.59
N LEU A 204 -4.62 13.69 -18.49
CA LEU A 204 -3.29 13.14 -18.34
C LEU A 204 -2.21 14.23 -18.53
N ASN A 205 -2.23 15.23 -17.66
CA ASN A 205 -1.21 16.27 -17.64
C ASN A 205 0.10 15.77 -16.99
N GLN A 206 1.10 16.64 -16.96
CA GLN A 206 2.43 16.37 -16.41
C GLN A 206 2.43 15.79 -14.98
N ASP A 207 1.57 16.31 -14.10
CA ASP A 207 1.56 15.91 -12.68
C ASP A 207 0.89 14.54 -12.51
N VAL A 208 -0.21 14.28 -13.23
CA VAL A 208 -0.84 12.94 -13.31
C VAL A 208 0.14 11.94 -13.92
N ALA A 209 0.82 12.33 -15.00
CA ALA A 209 1.78 11.47 -15.67
C ALA A 209 2.99 11.15 -14.78
N THR A 210 3.46 12.11 -13.99
CA THR A 210 4.54 11.91 -13.01
C THR A 210 4.11 10.94 -11.91
N ALA A 211 2.89 11.04 -11.39
CA ALA A 211 2.35 10.13 -10.38
C ALA A 211 2.19 8.70 -10.94
N LEU A 212 1.63 8.52 -12.14
CA LEU A 212 1.53 7.22 -12.80
C LEU A 212 2.91 6.61 -13.07
N TYR A 213 3.86 7.40 -13.59
CA TYR A 213 5.22 6.91 -13.85
C TYR A 213 5.92 6.48 -12.56
N THR A 214 5.69 7.21 -11.47
CA THR A 214 6.17 6.83 -10.13
C THR A 214 5.62 5.47 -9.69
N GLY A 215 4.33 5.24 -9.92
CA GLY A 215 3.71 3.96 -9.61
C GLY A 215 4.27 2.81 -10.45
N ILE A 216 4.47 3.02 -11.77
CA ILE A 216 5.11 2.03 -12.65
C ILE A 216 6.53 1.72 -12.19
N VAL A 217 7.36 2.74 -11.91
CA VAL A 217 8.74 2.53 -11.45
C VAL A 217 8.77 1.74 -10.14
N SER A 218 7.89 2.05 -9.18
CA SER A 218 7.84 1.25 -7.94
C SER A 218 7.29 -0.15 -8.17
N GLY A 219 6.19 -0.28 -8.91
CA GLY A 219 5.51 -1.55 -9.17
C GLY A 219 6.39 -2.56 -9.91
N THR A 220 7.26 -2.08 -10.78
CA THR A 220 8.17 -2.90 -11.61
C THR A 220 9.60 -2.99 -11.07
N ASP A 221 9.91 -2.37 -9.92
CA ASP A 221 11.28 -2.22 -9.41
C ASP A 221 12.22 -1.59 -10.45
N SER A 222 11.80 -0.47 -11.03
CA SER A 222 12.48 0.19 -12.16
C SER A 222 12.66 -0.75 -13.35
N PHE A 223 11.58 -1.47 -13.72
CA PHE A 223 11.54 -2.41 -14.84
C PHE A 223 12.43 -3.66 -14.69
N GLN A 224 12.87 -3.98 -13.46
CA GLN A 224 13.74 -5.12 -13.18
C GLN A 224 12.96 -6.38 -12.78
N LYS A 225 11.70 -6.24 -12.33
CA LYS A 225 10.90 -7.41 -11.94
C LYS A 225 10.65 -8.32 -13.14
N PRO A 226 10.67 -9.65 -12.96
CA PRO A 226 10.26 -10.60 -14.00
C PRO A 226 8.82 -10.43 -14.48
N SER A 227 7.96 -9.82 -13.65
CA SER A 227 6.57 -9.50 -13.99
C SER A 227 6.42 -8.22 -14.84
N THR A 228 7.52 -7.51 -15.13
CA THR A 228 7.49 -6.33 -16.00
C THR A 228 7.17 -6.76 -17.43
N THR A 229 6.20 -6.10 -18.05
CA THR A 229 5.74 -6.46 -19.40
C THR A 229 6.18 -5.42 -20.44
N PRO A 230 6.15 -5.75 -21.74
CA PRO A 230 6.35 -4.75 -22.80
C PRO A 230 5.39 -3.57 -22.67
N ARG A 231 4.18 -3.80 -22.14
CA ARG A 231 3.19 -2.76 -21.87
C ARG A 231 3.69 -1.75 -20.85
N SER A 232 4.33 -2.17 -19.76
CA SER A 232 4.89 -1.26 -18.75
C SER A 232 5.85 -0.24 -19.40
N PHE A 233 6.67 -0.67 -20.37
CA PHE A 233 7.54 0.24 -21.14
C PHE A 233 6.78 1.17 -22.08
N GLN A 234 5.73 0.67 -22.76
CA GLN A 234 4.90 1.48 -23.65
C GLN A 234 4.15 2.57 -22.88
N VAL A 235 3.53 2.22 -21.73
CA VAL A 235 2.87 3.20 -20.87
C VAL A 235 3.89 4.22 -20.38
N ALA A 236 5.06 3.79 -19.91
CA ALA A 236 6.11 4.73 -19.51
C ALA A 236 6.53 5.69 -20.64
N ALA A 237 6.64 5.20 -21.87
CA ALA A 237 6.93 6.03 -23.04
C ALA A 237 5.82 7.09 -23.26
N ASN A 238 4.54 6.68 -23.22
CA ASN A 238 3.41 7.60 -23.33
C ASN A 238 3.43 8.67 -22.22
N LEU A 239 3.77 8.28 -20.98
CA LEU A 239 3.87 9.21 -19.86
C LEU A 239 5.02 10.22 -20.05
N PHE A 240 6.11 9.85 -20.74
CA PHE A 240 7.17 10.78 -21.10
C PHE A 240 6.76 11.78 -22.18
N GLU A 241 5.93 11.36 -23.14
CA GLU A 241 5.32 12.29 -24.11
C GLU A 241 4.44 13.34 -23.40
N LEU A 242 3.86 12.96 -22.26
CA LEU A 242 3.10 13.84 -21.36
C LEU A 242 3.98 14.57 -20.33
N HIS A 243 5.29 14.59 -20.54
CA HIS A 243 6.29 15.31 -19.74
C HIS A 243 6.45 14.81 -18.29
N ALA A 244 6.13 13.55 -17.98
CA ALA A 244 6.39 12.98 -16.65
C ALA A 244 7.83 13.27 -16.18
N LYS A 245 7.99 13.78 -14.96
CA LYS A 245 9.27 14.26 -14.40
C LYS A 245 10.19 13.11 -14.02
N ARG A 246 10.74 12.43 -15.03
CA ARG A 246 11.57 11.23 -14.86
C ARG A 246 12.73 11.44 -13.89
N GLU A 247 13.44 12.57 -13.95
CA GLU A 247 14.60 12.79 -13.06
C GLU A 247 14.19 12.78 -11.58
N LEU A 248 13.05 13.39 -11.24
CA LEU A 248 12.55 13.40 -9.86
C LEU A 248 12.17 12.00 -9.42
N VAL A 249 11.43 11.26 -10.24
CA VAL A 249 11.03 9.88 -9.90
C VAL A 249 12.26 9.02 -9.64
N ILE A 250 13.26 9.05 -10.54
CA ILE A 250 14.50 8.28 -10.37
C ILE A 250 15.30 8.77 -9.16
N GLN A 251 15.35 10.08 -8.91
CA GLN A 251 16.04 10.64 -7.75
C GLN A 251 15.45 10.07 -6.46
N TYR A 252 14.14 10.21 -6.25
CA TYR A 252 13.48 9.88 -4.99
C TYR A 252 13.24 8.39 -4.77
N LEU A 253 13.02 7.60 -5.83
CA LEU A 253 12.72 6.16 -5.70
C LEU A 253 13.96 5.27 -5.83
N VAL A 254 14.96 5.68 -6.62
CA VAL A 254 16.08 4.80 -6.99
C VAL A 254 17.40 5.29 -6.41
N LYS A 255 17.70 6.58 -6.53
CA LYS A 255 19.04 7.11 -6.22
C LYS A 255 19.21 7.56 -4.77
N THR A 256 18.14 8.00 -4.10
CA THR A 256 18.23 8.47 -2.72
C THR A 256 17.86 7.39 -1.72
N LYS A 257 18.67 7.25 -0.68
CA LYS A 257 18.39 6.39 0.46
C LYS A 257 18.59 7.18 1.76
N PRO A 258 17.82 6.88 2.82
CA PRO A 258 18.09 7.44 4.14
C PRO A 258 19.52 7.15 4.59
N LEU A 259 20.19 8.14 5.18
CA LEU A 259 21.57 8.01 5.65
C LEU A 259 21.77 6.78 6.56
N LYS A 260 20.77 6.47 7.41
CA LYS A 260 20.79 5.30 8.28
C LYS A 260 20.94 3.98 7.51
N LEU A 261 20.27 3.84 6.36
CA LEU A 261 20.35 2.63 5.53
C LEU A 261 21.72 2.55 4.84
N ILE A 262 22.24 3.69 4.37
CA ILE A 262 23.58 3.75 3.74
C ILE A 262 24.65 3.34 4.75
N LYS A 263 24.60 3.86 5.98
CA LYS A 263 25.55 3.50 7.04
C LYS A 263 25.45 2.02 7.42
N LEU A 264 24.24 1.52 7.61
CA LEU A 264 24.01 0.11 7.94
C LEU A 264 24.51 -0.82 6.82
N ALA A 265 24.26 -0.45 5.56
CA ALA A 265 24.80 -1.16 4.40
C ALA A 265 26.33 -1.15 4.39
N GLY A 266 26.95 -0.02 4.74
CA GLY A 266 28.40 0.09 4.93
C GLY A 266 28.95 -0.94 5.91
N SER A 267 28.34 -1.08 7.10
CA SER A 267 28.70 -2.12 8.08
C SER A 267 28.54 -3.54 7.52
N ILE A 268 27.41 -3.81 6.85
CA ILE A 268 27.12 -5.11 6.22
C ILE A 268 28.19 -5.47 5.19
N TYR A 269 28.56 -4.54 4.30
CA TYR A 269 29.58 -4.79 3.29
C TYR A 269 30.98 -4.94 3.89
N ALA A 270 31.32 -4.18 4.93
CA ALA A 270 32.61 -4.26 5.60
C ALA A 270 32.84 -5.60 6.30
N HIS A 271 31.78 -6.23 6.81
CA HIS A 271 31.83 -7.50 7.54
C HIS A 271 31.39 -8.71 6.69
N LEU A 272 31.19 -8.53 5.39
CA LEU A 272 30.69 -9.57 4.50
C LEU A 272 31.72 -10.72 4.34
N ARG A 273 31.27 -11.92 4.67
CA ARG A 273 32.02 -13.18 4.53
C ARG A 273 31.44 -14.00 3.38
N PHE A 274 32.27 -14.85 2.79
CA PHE A 274 31.90 -15.69 1.64
C PHE A 274 32.52 -17.08 1.73
N GLU A 275 31.70 -18.11 1.51
CA GLU A 275 32.14 -19.48 1.33
C GLU A 275 31.83 -19.95 -0.10
N GLU A 276 32.89 -20.10 -0.90
CA GLU A 276 32.81 -20.38 -2.32
C GLU A 276 32.21 -21.77 -2.62
N GLN A 277 32.51 -22.79 -1.81
CA GLN A 277 32.09 -24.17 -2.07
C GLN A 277 30.56 -24.33 -2.15
N VAL A 278 29.85 -23.57 -1.32
CA VAL A 278 28.39 -23.61 -1.20
C VAL A 278 27.72 -22.32 -1.69
N GLN A 279 28.51 -21.36 -2.19
CA GLN A 279 28.07 -20.02 -2.61
C GLN A 279 27.24 -19.31 -1.52
N LEU A 280 27.76 -19.30 -0.29
CA LEU A 280 27.11 -18.73 0.89
C LEU A 280 27.76 -17.40 1.26
N TYR A 281 26.96 -16.34 1.34
CA TYR A 281 27.38 -15.06 1.90
C TYR A 281 26.81 -14.87 3.28
N TRP A 282 27.55 -14.25 4.19
CA TRP A 282 26.95 -13.85 5.46
C TRP A 282 27.65 -12.68 6.11
N THR A 283 26.93 -12.01 7.01
CA THR A 283 27.48 -10.93 7.81
C THR A 283 26.90 -10.99 9.22
N ILE A 284 27.59 -10.32 10.14
CA ILE A 284 27.14 -10.12 11.51
C ILE A 284 26.96 -8.62 11.73
N LEU A 285 25.90 -8.26 12.45
CA LEU A 285 25.72 -6.92 13.00
C LEU A 285 25.70 -6.96 14.52
N GLU A 286 26.54 -6.13 15.12
CA GLU A 286 26.59 -5.90 16.55
C GLU A 286 25.72 -4.70 16.95
N LYS A 287 25.49 -4.56 18.26
CA LYS A 287 24.74 -3.41 18.81
C LYS A 287 25.34 -2.06 18.40
N ASN A 288 26.67 -1.99 18.25
CA ASN A 288 27.35 -0.77 17.85
C ASN A 288 27.00 -0.37 16.41
N ASP A 289 26.83 -1.32 15.48
CA ASP A 289 26.44 -1.03 14.09
C ASP A 289 25.09 -0.31 14.01
N PHE A 290 24.10 -0.75 14.79
CA PHE A 290 22.80 -0.08 14.88
C PHE A 290 22.92 1.31 15.50
N THR A 291 23.77 1.46 16.52
CA THR A 291 23.99 2.74 17.21
C THR A 291 24.65 3.77 16.29
N GLU A 292 25.69 3.40 15.55
CA GLU A 292 26.43 4.29 14.64
C GLU A 292 25.66 4.65 13.37
N SER A 293 24.87 3.69 12.87
CA SER A 293 23.99 3.91 11.72
C SER A 293 22.74 4.71 12.07
N GLY A 294 22.26 4.60 13.32
CA GLY A 294 20.93 5.10 13.73
C GLY A 294 19.79 4.28 13.13
N ALA A 295 20.07 3.07 12.65
CA ALA A 295 19.09 2.13 12.11
C ALA A 295 18.50 1.26 13.23
N SER A 296 17.35 0.63 12.94
CA SER A 296 16.75 -0.38 13.82
C SER A 296 16.68 -1.74 13.13
N SER A 297 16.28 -2.78 13.86
CA SER A 297 16.05 -4.11 13.29
C SER A 297 15.02 -4.10 12.14
N ALA A 298 14.08 -3.15 12.13
CA ALA A 298 13.11 -2.98 11.04
C ALA A 298 13.77 -2.58 9.70
N ASP A 299 14.97 -2.01 9.73
CA ASP A 299 15.71 -1.58 8.54
C ASP A 299 16.53 -2.74 7.90
N VAL A 300 16.75 -3.84 8.63
CA VAL A 300 17.58 -4.99 8.17
C VAL A 300 17.06 -5.58 6.88
N ALA A 301 15.73 -5.77 6.77
CA ALA A 301 15.11 -6.35 5.58
C ALA A 301 15.42 -5.54 4.30
N ALA A 302 15.36 -4.21 4.39
CA ALA A 302 15.61 -3.33 3.25
C ALA A 302 17.06 -3.39 2.78
N VAL A 303 18.02 -3.41 3.71
CA VAL A 303 19.44 -3.47 3.35
C VAL A 303 19.85 -4.87 2.88
N MET A 304 19.26 -5.92 3.44
CA MET A 304 19.47 -7.28 2.95
C MET A 304 18.92 -7.47 1.53
N GLN A 305 17.76 -6.90 1.22
CA GLN A 305 17.24 -6.92 -0.15
C GLN A 305 18.21 -6.21 -1.11
N GLU A 306 18.75 -5.06 -0.72
CA GLU A 306 19.80 -4.38 -1.49
C GLU A 306 21.03 -5.25 -1.69
N LEU A 307 21.53 -5.91 -0.63
CA LEU A 307 22.66 -6.82 -0.72
C LEU A 307 22.40 -7.88 -1.79
N SER A 308 21.22 -8.51 -1.81
CA SER A 308 20.89 -9.54 -2.80
C SER A 308 20.84 -9.08 -4.24
N ASN A 309 20.61 -7.79 -4.48
CA ASN A 309 20.66 -7.20 -5.82
C ASN A 309 22.10 -6.86 -6.26
N ASN A 310 23.02 -6.73 -5.30
CA ASN A 310 24.39 -6.26 -5.53
C ASN A 310 25.45 -7.37 -5.46
N ILE A 311 25.10 -8.57 -4.98
CA ILE A 311 26.00 -9.73 -4.95
C ILE A 311 25.63 -10.74 -6.04
N ALA A 312 26.63 -11.26 -6.74
CA ALA A 312 26.43 -12.25 -7.79
C ALA A 312 26.60 -13.68 -7.24
N GLY A 313 25.88 -14.63 -7.84
CA GLY A 313 26.23 -16.06 -7.73
C GLY A 313 25.90 -16.77 -6.42
N PHE A 314 25.09 -16.20 -5.52
CA PHE A 314 24.81 -16.82 -4.22
C PHE A 314 23.69 -17.89 -4.26
N ASN A 315 23.88 -18.99 -3.52
CA ASN A 315 22.81 -19.93 -3.19
C ASN A 315 21.98 -19.42 -2.01
N ALA A 316 22.65 -18.87 -0.99
CA ALA A 316 22.02 -18.22 0.15
C ALA A 316 22.87 -17.06 0.67
N ALA A 317 22.21 -16.10 1.31
CA ALA A 317 22.86 -15.02 2.04
C ALA A 317 22.17 -14.82 3.38
N PHE A 318 22.89 -14.73 4.50
CA PHE A 318 22.25 -14.43 5.79
C PHE A 318 22.93 -13.32 6.58
N LEU A 319 22.14 -12.63 7.40
CA LEU A 319 22.62 -11.65 8.35
C LEU A 319 22.20 -12.07 9.75
N LEU A 320 23.16 -12.05 10.68
CA LEU A 320 22.95 -12.40 12.09
C LEU A 320 23.08 -11.16 12.97
N TYR A 321 22.15 -10.95 13.89
CA TYR A 321 22.22 -9.90 14.90
C TYR A 321 21.54 -10.34 16.20
N GLU A 322 21.91 -9.71 17.32
CA GLU A 322 21.29 -10.00 18.61
C GLU A 322 19.85 -9.46 18.67
N ASP A 323 18.90 -10.28 19.14
CA ASP A 323 17.50 -9.86 19.28
C ASP A 323 17.38 -8.84 20.43
N PRO A 324 17.02 -7.57 20.17
CA PRO A 324 16.90 -6.57 21.23
C PRO A 324 15.77 -6.88 22.23
N ALA A 325 14.84 -7.79 21.88
CA ALA A 325 13.78 -8.26 22.78
C ALA A 325 14.21 -9.44 23.67
N SER A 326 15.45 -9.95 23.55
CA SER A 326 15.98 -10.91 24.49
C SER A 326 16.30 -10.23 25.81
N PRO A 327 15.65 -10.59 26.94
CA PRO A 327 16.12 -10.14 28.23
C PRO A 327 17.53 -10.70 28.44
N SER A 328 18.48 -9.83 28.77
CA SER A 328 19.73 -10.25 29.41
C SER A 328 19.34 -10.95 30.71
N LEU A 329 19.23 -12.28 30.68
CA LEU A 329 19.05 -13.08 31.89
C LEU A 329 20.25 -12.79 32.81
N ALA A 330 19.96 -12.70 34.11
CA ALA A 330 20.76 -12.10 35.17
C ALA A 330 22.27 -12.47 35.20
N PRO A 331 23.13 -11.69 35.90
CA PRO A 331 24.60 -11.70 35.79
C PRO A 331 25.33 -12.94 36.35
N SER A 332 24.67 -14.08 36.54
CA SER A 332 25.26 -15.23 37.22
C SER A 332 24.83 -16.55 36.59
N THR A 333 25.32 -16.79 35.38
CA THR A 333 25.60 -18.06 34.67
C THR A 333 25.82 -17.67 33.20
N THR A 334 26.47 -18.49 32.38
CA THR A 334 26.59 -18.28 30.92
C THR A 334 25.19 -18.19 30.31
N ALA A 335 24.61 -16.99 30.27
CA ALA A 335 23.26 -16.77 29.78
C ALA A 335 23.32 -16.88 28.27
N ASP A 336 22.63 -17.87 27.71
CA ASP A 336 22.49 -17.94 26.26
C ASP A 336 21.71 -16.71 25.77
N HIS A 337 22.29 -16.02 24.80
CA HIS A 337 21.67 -14.93 24.09
C HIS A 337 20.85 -15.48 22.93
N THR A 338 19.77 -14.78 22.54
CA THR A 338 19.03 -15.12 21.32
C THR A 338 19.38 -14.14 20.21
N TYR A 339 19.82 -14.69 19.09
CA TYR A 339 20.15 -13.99 17.86
C TYR A 339 19.08 -14.26 16.81
N GLN A 340 18.84 -13.30 15.93
CA GLN A 340 17.99 -13.44 14.75
C GLN A 340 18.86 -13.57 13.51
N ALA A 341 18.57 -14.60 12.71
CA ALA A 341 19.18 -14.83 11.41
C ALA A 341 18.17 -14.49 10.31
N TYR A 342 18.48 -13.48 9.50
CA TYR A 342 17.72 -13.06 8.34
C TYR A 342 18.29 -13.69 7.07
N LEU A 343 17.59 -14.67 6.50
CA LEU A 343 18.07 -15.55 5.42
C LEU A 343 17.38 -15.24 4.08
N LEU A 344 18.19 -14.89 3.08
CA LEU A 344 17.81 -14.76 1.68
C LEU A 344 18.17 -16.01 0.90
N LEU A 345 17.21 -16.50 0.12
CA LEU A 345 17.38 -17.65 -0.76
C LEU A 345 17.65 -17.18 -2.20
N GLY A 346 18.75 -17.66 -2.76
CA GLY A 346 19.08 -17.54 -4.17
C GLY A 346 18.05 -18.24 -5.06
N HIS A 347 18.06 -17.92 -6.35
CA HIS A 347 17.03 -18.36 -7.30
C HIS A 347 16.77 -19.88 -7.30
N GLY A 348 17.83 -20.69 -7.20
CA GLY A 348 17.73 -22.16 -7.18
C GLY A 348 17.03 -22.74 -5.94
N LEU A 349 17.05 -22.03 -4.80
CA LEU A 349 16.45 -22.49 -3.54
C LEU A 349 15.05 -21.94 -3.30
N ARG A 350 14.61 -20.91 -4.06
CA ARG A 350 13.24 -20.35 -3.93
C ARG A 350 12.12 -21.39 -4.10
N PRO A 351 12.19 -22.38 -5.00
CA PRO A 351 11.19 -23.44 -5.09
C PRO A 351 11.09 -24.31 -3.82
N ARG A 352 12.20 -24.51 -3.11
CA ARG A 352 12.27 -25.27 -1.84
C ARG A 352 11.99 -24.41 -0.61
N ARG A 353 11.54 -23.16 -0.76
CA ARG A 353 11.35 -22.22 0.35
C ARG A 353 10.48 -22.79 1.49
N ARG A 354 9.38 -23.48 1.18
CA ARG A 354 8.48 -24.04 2.21
C ARG A 354 9.17 -25.13 3.03
N GLU A 355 9.86 -26.05 2.36
CA GLU A 355 10.66 -27.10 2.99
C GLU A 355 11.74 -26.49 3.90
N ILE A 356 12.50 -25.53 3.39
CA ILE A 356 13.56 -24.84 4.15
C ILE A 356 12.98 -24.10 5.37
N GLN A 357 11.83 -23.45 5.21
CA GLN A 357 11.15 -22.74 6.28
C GLN A 357 10.79 -23.70 7.43
N GLU A 358 10.29 -24.89 7.12
CA GLU A 358 9.98 -25.93 8.12
C GLU A 358 11.26 -26.45 8.80
N MET A 359 12.30 -26.78 8.02
CA MET A 359 13.58 -27.28 8.54
C MET A 359 14.23 -26.30 9.54
N LEU A 360 14.14 -25.00 9.27
CA LEU A 360 14.74 -23.97 10.12
C LEU A 360 13.78 -23.47 11.21
N SER A 361 12.53 -23.93 11.24
CA SER A 361 11.47 -23.36 12.09
C SER A 361 11.37 -21.83 11.93
N ALA A 362 11.45 -21.37 10.67
CA ALA A 362 11.55 -19.96 10.33
C ALA A 362 10.18 -19.32 10.08
N THR A 363 10.08 -18.02 10.30
CA THR A 363 8.97 -17.18 9.85
C THR A 363 9.32 -16.51 8.52
N LYS A 364 8.30 -16.14 7.73
CA LYS A 364 8.50 -15.41 6.48
C LYS A 364 8.30 -13.92 6.73
N GLU A 365 9.32 -13.12 6.44
CA GLU A 365 9.28 -11.66 6.59
C GLU A 365 9.91 -10.98 5.38
N ASN A 366 9.17 -10.11 4.69
CA ASN A 366 9.62 -9.35 3.52
C ASN A 366 10.31 -10.18 2.42
N GLY A 367 9.86 -11.42 2.22
CA GLY A 367 10.41 -12.33 1.19
C GLY A 367 11.62 -13.16 1.63
N ALA A 368 12.11 -12.94 2.85
CA ALA A 368 13.15 -13.71 3.51
C ALA A 368 12.58 -14.72 4.52
N LEU A 369 13.45 -15.60 5.00
CA LEU A 369 13.19 -16.47 6.15
C LEU A 369 13.92 -15.93 7.37
N VAL A 370 13.24 -15.84 8.51
CA VAL A 370 13.81 -15.36 9.77
C VAL A 370 13.74 -16.48 10.79
N PHE A 371 14.86 -16.85 11.38
CA PHE A 371 14.92 -17.87 12.43
C PHE A 371 15.80 -17.46 13.60
N LYS A 372 15.57 -18.07 14.76
CA LYS A 372 16.29 -17.76 15.99
C LYS A 372 17.45 -18.72 16.23
N VAL A 373 18.54 -18.18 16.76
CA VAL A 373 19.73 -18.93 17.15
C VAL A 373 20.06 -18.58 18.60
N VAL A 374 20.00 -19.58 19.47
CA VAL A 374 20.35 -19.45 20.90
C VAL A 374 21.79 -19.92 21.08
N ALA A 375 22.64 -19.05 21.64
CA ALA A 375 24.07 -19.32 21.86
C ALA A 375 24.68 -18.38 22.92
N PRO A 376 25.82 -18.74 23.54
CA PRO A 376 26.44 -17.94 24.62
C PRO A 376 27.19 -16.70 24.11
N SER A 377 27.49 -16.62 22.82
CA SER A 377 28.15 -15.48 22.19
C SER A 377 27.77 -15.36 20.72
N ILE A 378 28.10 -14.23 20.09
CA ILE A 378 27.78 -13.96 18.69
C ILE A 378 28.59 -14.85 17.74
N GLU A 379 29.81 -15.21 18.11
CA GLU A 379 30.66 -16.15 17.36
C GLU A 379 30.11 -17.57 17.43
N ALA A 380 29.62 -17.99 18.59
CA ALA A 380 28.96 -19.29 18.74
C ALA A 380 27.63 -19.34 17.97
N ALA A 381 26.88 -18.22 17.96
CA ALA A 381 25.67 -18.07 17.17
C ALA A 381 25.96 -18.11 15.67
N GLU A 382 27.02 -17.43 15.23
CA GLU A 382 27.50 -17.44 13.86
C GLU A 382 27.77 -18.86 13.37
N GLN A 383 28.61 -19.61 14.09
CA GLN A 383 28.94 -21.00 13.72
C GLN A 383 27.69 -21.87 13.64
N LYS A 384 26.78 -21.74 14.61
CA LYS A 384 25.53 -22.51 14.64
C LYS A 384 24.59 -22.15 13.50
N ALA A 385 24.46 -20.87 13.16
CA ALA A 385 23.66 -20.40 12.03
C ALA A 385 24.24 -20.90 10.71
N HIS A 386 25.56 -20.76 10.55
CA HIS A 386 26.30 -21.19 9.38
C HIS A 386 26.11 -22.69 9.12
N GLU A 387 26.34 -23.55 10.13
CA GLU A 387 26.16 -25.00 10.00
C GLU A 387 24.71 -25.40 9.67
N LYS A 388 23.72 -24.76 10.31
CA LYS A 388 22.30 -24.97 9.99
C LYS A 388 21.98 -24.63 8.54
N ILE A 389 22.51 -23.54 8.03
CA ILE A 389 22.27 -23.11 6.65
C ILE A 389 23.01 -24.01 5.67
N LYS A 390 24.23 -24.48 5.97
CA LYS A 390 24.93 -25.43 5.08
C LYS A 390 24.14 -26.71 4.83
N GLN A 391 23.39 -27.19 5.82
CA GLN A 391 22.56 -28.40 5.68
C GLN A 391 21.41 -28.27 4.68
N ILE A 392 21.00 -27.05 4.32
CA ILE A 392 19.96 -26.80 3.31
C ILE A 392 20.52 -26.49 1.92
N LEU A 393 21.84 -26.27 1.81
CA LEU A 393 22.53 -25.96 0.56
C LEU A 393 22.81 -27.25 -0.23
N PRO A 394 22.87 -27.16 -1.57
CA PRO A 394 23.07 -28.32 -2.46
C PRO A 394 24.44 -28.97 -2.33
#